data_AF-A0A552AWG2-F1
#
_entry.id   AF-A0A552AWG2-F1
#
_cell.length_a   1.000
_cell.length_b   1.000
_cell.length_c   1.000
_cell.angle_alpha   90.00
_cell.angle_beta   90.00
_cell.angle_gamma   90.00
#
_symmetry.space_group_name_H-M   'P 1'
#
loop_
_entity.id
_entity.type
_entity.pdbx_description
1 polymer ?
#
loop_
_entity_poly.entity_id
_entity_poly.type
_entity_poly.pdbx_seq_one_letter_code
_entity_poly.pdbx_strand_id
1 'polypeptide(L)' 'MSTINKTKLESLEFYLGLKYPITIYPNDDEGYVSEIKDLPGCFTQG' A
#
# COMPACT_ATOMS: atom_id res chain seq x y z
N MET A 1 18.96 -19.42 -22.09
CA MET A 1 18.42 -18.12 -22.55
C MET A 1 17.30 -17.74 -21.59
N SER A 2 17.49 -16.73 -20.74
CA SER A 2 16.45 -16.27 -19.82
C SER A 2 15.60 -15.22 -20.54
N THR A 3 14.38 -15.59 -20.92
CA THR A 3 13.40 -14.66 -21.47
C THR A 3 12.94 -13.72 -20.37
N ILE A 4 13.46 -12.49 -20.39
CA ILE A 4 12.99 -11.43 -19.51
C ILE A 4 11.60 -11.04 -20.02
N ASN A 5 10.55 -11.58 -19.39
CA ASN A 5 9.19 -11.10 -19.58
C ASN A 5 9.15 -9.65 -19.10
N LYS A 6 9.35 -8.71 -20.02
CA LYS A 6 9.40 -7.29 -19.71
C LYS A 6 7.96 -6.81 -19.56
N THR A 7 7.40 -6.98 -18.36
CA THR A 7 6.11 -6.40 -18.01
C THR A 7 6.20 -4.90 -18.26
N LYS A 8 5.26 -4.35 -19.04
CA LYS A 8 5.17 -2.91 -19.23
C LYS A 8 4.96 -2.28 -17.86
N LEU A 9 5.91 -1.49 -17.39
CA LEU A 9 5.76 -0.72 -16.17
C LEU A 9 4.80 0.43 -16.46
N GLU A 10 3.73 0.53 -15.69
CA GLU A 10 2.87 1.71 -15.68
C GLU A 10 3.56 2.88 -14.95
N SER A 11 3.01 4.10 -15.11
CA SER A 11 3.60 5.29 -14.49
C SER A 11 3.46 5.30 -12.97
N LEU A 12 4.24 6.13 -12.28
CA LEU A 12 4.12 6.29 -10.82
C LEU A 12 2.72 6.78 -10.42
N GLU A 13 2.17 7.72 -11.19
CA GLU A 13 0.84 8.29 -10.98
C GLU A 13 -0.25 7.23 -11.08
N PHE A 14 -0.10 6.25 -11.98
CA PHE A 14 -1.02 5.12 -12.07
C PHE A 14 -1.06 4.34 -10.75
N TYR A 15 0.11 3.96 -10.20
CA TYR A 15 0.18 3.19 -8.96
C TYR A 15 -0.31 3.97 -7.74
N LEU A 16 0.02 5.26 -7.65
CA LEU A 16 -0.46 6.14 -6.56
C LEU A 16 -1.97 6.42 -6.66
N GLY A 17 -2.55 6.30 -7.85
CA GLY A 17 -3.99 6.47 -8.09
C GLY A 17 -4.84 5.25 -7.72
N LEU A 18 -4.22 4.09 -7.52
CA LEU A 18 -4.94 2.86 -7.15
C LEU A 18 -5.68 3.04 -5.82
N LYS A 19 -6.92 2.56 -5.78
CA LYS A 19 -7.78 2.62 -4.60
C LYS A 19 -7.58 1.35 -3.78
N TYR A 20 -6.95 1.50 -2.62
CA TYR A 20 -6.80 0.43 -1.64
C TYR A 20 -7.76 0.64 -0.48
N PRO A 21 -8.35 -0.44 0.06
CA PRO A 21 -9.13 -0.35 1.29
C PRO A 21 -8.21 0.00 2.46
N ILE A 22 -8.57 1.05 3.21
CA ILE A 22 -7.86 1.46 4.41
C ILE A 22 -8.58 0.86 5.62
N THR A 23 -7.86 0.10 6.44
CA THR A 23 -8.34 -0.36 7.74
C THR A 23 -7.90 0.64 8.80
N ILE A 24 -8.81 1.09 9.65
CA ILE A 24 -8.52 1.99 10.77
C ILE A 24 -8.87 1.27 12.07
N TYR A 25 -7.95 1.25 13.02
CA TYR A 25 -8.17 0.64 14.34
C TYR A 25 -7.46 1.44 15.46
N PRO A 26 -7.94 1.37 16.71
CA PRO A 26 -7.33 2.07 17.84
C PRO A 26 -5.90 1.58 18.09
N ASN A 27 -4.99 2.48 18.46
CA ASN A 27 -3.68 2.10 18.97
C ASN A 27 -3.72 1.93 20.49
N ASP A 28 -2.93 1.00 21.01
CA ASP A 28 -2.85 0.66 22.44
C ASP A 28 -2.34 1.85 23.28
N ASP A 29 -1.43 2.65 22.71
CA ASP A 29 -0.79 3.80 23.36
C ASP A 29 -1.53 5.14 23.15
N GLU A 30 -2.75 5.13 22.58
CA GLU A 30 -3.57 6.29 22.13
C GLU A 30 -3.49 6.59 20.61
N GLY A 31 -4.61 7.08 20.05
CA GLY A 31 -4.77 7.42 18.63
C GLY A 31 -5.28 6.25 17.78
N TYR A 32 -5.12 6.38 16.46
CA TYR A 32 -5.54 5.34 15.51
C TYR A 32 -4.41 4.98 14.57
N VAL A 33 -4.33 3.69 14.24
CA VAL A 33 -3.51 3.18 13.14
C VAL A 33 -4.38 3.08 11.90
N SER A 34 -3.86 3.61 10.79
CA SER A 34 -4.41 3.41 9.44
C SER A 34 -3.47 2.52 8.65
N GLU A 35 -3.97 1.41 8.10
CA GLU A 35 -3.19 0.39 7.38
C GLU A 35 -3.82 0.03 6.04
N ILE A 36 -2.98 -0.23 5.03
CA ILE A 36 -3.37 -0.90 3.78
C ILE A 36 -2.91 -2.37 3.85
N LYS A 37 -3.83 -3.31 4.12
CA LYS A 37 -3.52 -4.74 4.33
C LYS A 37 -2.89 -5.44 3.13
N ASP A 38 -3.23 -4.99 1.92
CA ASP A 38 -2.68 -5.53 0.69
C ASP A 38 -1.21 -5.12 0.46
N LEU A 39 -0.73 -4.12 1.22
CA LEU A 39 0.63 -3.58 1.16
C LEU A 39 1.30 -3.70 2.53
N PRO A 40 1.90 -4.86 2.86
CA PRO A 40 2.51 -5.10 4.17
C PRO A 40 3.53 -4.02 4.53
N GLY A 41 3.40 -3.46 5.73
CA GLY A 41 4.24 -2.36 6.21
C GLY A 41 3.79 -0.97 5.77
N CYS A 42 2.67 -0.85 5.04
CA CYS A 42 2.07 0.43 4.70
C CYS A 42 1.04 0.82 5.77
N PHE A 43 1.51 1.53 6.79
CA PHE A 43 0.65 2.06 7.85
C PHE A 43 1.18 3.40 8.38
N THR A 44 0.29 4.16 9.03
CA THR A 44 0.61 5.41 9.72
C THR A 44 -0.25 5.53 10.99
N GLN A 45 0.17 6.37 11.92
CA GLN A 45 -0.58 6.73 13.12
C GLN A 45 -0.89 8.23 13.12
N GLY A 46 -2.02 8.61 13.72
CA GLY A 46 -2.41 10.00 13.98
C GLY A 46 -3.49 10.11 15.04
#